data_AF-A0A0L6W3I2-F1
#
_entry.id   AF-A0A0L6W3I2-F1
#
_cell.length_a   1.000
_cell.length_b   1.000
_cell.length_c   1.000
_cell.angle_alpha   90.00
_cell.angle_beta   90.00
_cell.angle_gamma   90.00
#
_symmetry.space_group_name_H-M   'P 1'
#
loop_
_entity.id
_entity.type
_entity.pdbx_description
1 polymer ?
#
loop_
_entity_poly.entity_id
_entity_poly.type
_entity_poly.pdbx_seq_one_letter_code
_entity_poly.pdbx_strand_id
1 'polypeptide(L)'
;MNLLYTVQEQLNSLAMVYAAKQLEDILEKAQKEEWTPLQTIKELLEAEQNGRQDRGRLRRLKAANLPYMKTLEDFDFGFQNKTDETAH
;
A
#
# COMPACT_ATOMS: atom_id res chain seq x y z
N MET A 1 -17.04 2.92 -21.04
CA MET A 1 -15.87 3.11 -20.16
C MET A 1 -15.01 1.86 -20.27
N ASN A 2 -13.68 2.01 -20.38
CA ASN A 2 -12.75 0.87 -20.43
C ASN A 2 -12.65 0.26 -19.01
N LEU A 3 -12.77 -1.06 -18.89
CA LEU A 3 -12.72 -1.78 -17.61
C LEU A 3 -11.42 -1.48 -16.84
N LEU A 4 -10.30 -1.38 -17.54
CA LEU A 4 -8.99 -1.06 -16.96
C LEU A 4 -9.02 0.31 -16.27
N TYR A 5 -9.61 1.31 -16.93
CA TYR A 5 -9.76 2.65 -16.37
C TYR A 5 -10.63 2.66 -15.10
N THR A 6 -11.74 1.92 -15.10
CA THR A 6 -12.60 1.80 -13.91
C THR A 6 -11.86 1.17 -12.73
N VAL A 7 -11.07 0.12 -12.97
CA VAL A 7 -10.28 -0.53 -11.93
C VAL A 7 -9.16 0.39 -11.42
N GLN A 8 -8.49 1.14 -12.30
CA GLN A 8 -7.51 2.15 -11.90
C GLN A 8 -8.12 3.23 -10.99
N GLU A 9 -9.29 3.75 -11.34
CA GLU A 9 -9.99 4.75 -10.53
C GLU A 9 -10.40 4.18 -9.16
N GLN A 10 -10.86 2.93 -9.11
CA GLN A 10 -11.16 2.25 -7.85
C GLN A 10 -9.91 2.08 -6.98
N LEU A 11 -8.78 1.67 -7.57
CA LEU A 11 -7.51 1.56 -6.85
C LEU A 11 -7.05 2.92 -6.31
N ASN A 12 -7.17 3.98 -7.10
CA ASN A 12 -6.89 5.35 -6.65
C ASN A 12 -7.80 5.78 -5.49
N SER A 13 -9.09 5.45 -5.54
CA SER A 13 -10.05 5.77 -4.47
C SER A 13 -9.73 5.07 -3.14
N LEU A 14 -9.08 3.90 -3.21
CA LEU A 14 -8.58 3.14 -2.06
C LEU A 14 -7.17 3.56 -1.60
N ALA A 15 -6.66 4.68 -2.13
CA ALA A 15 -5.29 5.15 -1.95
C ALA A 15 -4.21 4.16 -2.40
N MET A 16 -4.54 3.20 -3.28
CA MET A 16 -3.60 2.23 -3.85
C MET A 16 -2.95 2.75 -5.13
N VAL A 17 -2.26 3.88 -5.03
CA VAL A 17 -1.78 4.66 -6.16
C VAL A 17 -0.70 3.94 -6.99
N TYR A 18 0.14 3.12 -6.35
CA TYR A 18 1.17 2.37 -7.06
C TYR A 18 0.63 1.11 -7.70
N ALA A 19 -0.34 0.45 -7.06
CA ALA A 19 -1.09 -0.62 -7.69
C ALA A 19 -1.83 -0.10 -8.94
N ALA A 20 -2.49 1.06 -8.85
CA ALA A 20 -3.17 1.68 -10.00
C ALA A 20 -2.19 1.96 -11.15
N LYS A 21 -1.00 2.48 -10.82
CA LYS A 21 0.05 2.79 -11.79
C LYS A 21 0.64 1.54 -12.46
N GLN A 22 0.79 0.45 -11.72
CA GLN A 22 1.42 -0.80 -12.20
C GLN A 22 0.40 -1.83 -12.70
N LEU A 23 -0.90 -1.53 -12.64
CA LEU A 23 -1.97 -2.47 -12.97
C LEU A 23 -1.79 -3.09 -14.36
N GLU A 24 -1.51 -2.27 -15.37
CA GLU A 24 -1.36 -2.73 -16.76
C GLU A 24 -0.13 -3.63 -16.94
N ASP A 25 1.01 -3.21 -16.39
CA ASP A 25 2.25 -4.00 -16.40
C ASP A 25 2.08 -5.36 -15.70
N ILE A 26 1.39 -5.39 -14.56
CA ILE A 26 1.13 -6.60 -13.78
C ILE A 26 0.18 -7.54 -14.53
N LEU A 27 -0.86 -7.01 -15.19
CA LEU A 27 -1.77 -7.80 -16.01
C LEU A 27 -1.10 -8.37 -17.26
N GLU A 28 -0.17 -7.62 -17.88
CA GLU A 28 0.65 -8.15 -18.97
C GLU A 28 1.55 -9.29 -18.50
N LYS A 29 2.22 -9.14 -17.35
CA LYS A 29 3.07 -10.18 -16.78
C LYS A 29 2.25 -11.41 -16.39
N ALA A 30 1.10 -11.21 -15.76
CA ALA A 30 0.18 -12.28 -15.39
C ALA A 30 -0.26 -13.11 -16.61
N GLN A 31 -0.51 -12.47 -17.75
CA GLN A 31 -0.82 -13.18 -19.00
C GLN A 31 0.38 -13.93 -19.56
N LYS A 32 1.57 -13.32 -19.55
CA LYS A 32 2.81 -13.93 -20.08
C LYS A 32 3.27 -15.14 -19.25
N GLU A 33 3.08 -15.08 -17.94
CA GLU A 33 3.54 -16.10 -16.98
C GLU A 33 2.40 -17.02 -16.50
N GLU A 34 1.21 -16.91 -17.10
CA GLU A 34 0.02 -17.71 -16.78
C GLU A 34 -0.33 -17.69 -15.27
N TRP A 35 -0.26 -16.51 -14.66
CA TRP A 35 -0.56 -16.36 -13.24
C TRP A 35 -2.02 -16.66 -12.93
N THR A 36 -2.23 -17.30 -11.79
CA THR A 36 -3.54 -17.43 -11.19
C THR A 36 -4.07 -16.06 -10.74
N PRO A 37 -5.40 -15.88 -10.65
CA PRO A 37 -5.98 -14.62 -10.15
C PRO A 37 -5.42 -14.20 -8.79
N LEU A 38 -5.14 -15.17 -7.91
CA LEU A 38 -4.58 -14.91 -6.59
C LEU A 38 -3.14 -14.40 -6.66
N GLN A 39 -2.32 -14.93 -7.57
CA GLN A 39 -0.95 -14.44 -7.79
C GLN A 39 -0.95 -13.01 -8.34
N THR A 40 -1.86 -12.70 -9.27
CA THR A 40 -2.02 -11.33 -9.80
C THR A 40 -2.43 -10.35 -8.71
N ILE A 41 -3.39 -10.72 -7.85
CA ILE A 41 -3.80 -9.88 -6.71
C ILE A 41 -2.65 -9.70 -5.73
N LYS A 42 -1.91 -10.77 -5.43
CA LYS A 42 -0.73 -10.71 -4.55
C LYS A 42 0.30 -9.71 -5.09
N GLU A 43 0.67 -9.81 -6.37
CA GLU A 43 1.64 -8.91 -6.98
C GLU A 43 1.15 -7.45 -6.97
N LEU A 44 -0.14 -7.24 -7.24
CA LEU A 44 -0.76 -5.92 -7.20
C LEU A 44 -0.67 -5.29 -5.79
N LEU A 45 -0.89 -6.08 -4.74
CA LEU A 45 -0.76 -5.66 -3.34
C LEU A 45 0.71 -5.43 -2.96
N GLU A 46 1.63 -6.25 -3.46
CA GLU A 46 3.07 -6.08 -3.24
C GLU A 46 3.60 -4.82 -3.91
N ALA A 47 3.14 -4.51 -5.13
CA ALA A 47 3.46 -3.26 -5.82
C ALA A 47 3.06 -2.02 -5.01
N GLU A 48 1.88 -2.05 -4.38
CA GLU A 48 1.43 -0.99 -3.48
C GLU A 48 2.30 -0.86 -2.22
N GLN A 49 2.55 -1.98 -1.56
CA GLN A 49 3.37 -2.02 -0.35
C GLN A 49 4.80 -1.54 -0.63
N ASN A 50 5.41 -2.02 -1.70
CA ASN A 50 6.77 -1.65 -2.12
C ASN A 50 6.84 -0.17 -2.48
N GLY A 51 5.87 0.35 -3.25
CA GLY A 51 5.82 1.77 -3.57
C GLY A 51 5.69 2.68 -2.34
N ARG A 52 4.90 2.26 -1.33
CA ARG A 52 4.81 2.97 -0.05
C ARG A 52 6.12 2.90 0.73
N GLN A 53 6.73 1.73 0.79
CA GLN A 53 8.01 1.52 1.48
C GLN A 53 9.14 2.32 0.83
N ASP A 54 9.22 2.35 -0.50
CA ASP A 54 10.27 3.06 -1.24
C ASP A 54 10.13 4.57 -1.12
N ARG A 55 8.90 5.13 -1.15
CA ARG A 55 8.71 6.55 -0.81
C ARG A 55 9.03 6.86 0.64
N GLY A 56 8.66 5.96 1.56
CA GLY A 56 9.02 6.08 2.97
C GLY A 56 10.54 6.08 3.16
N ARG A 57 11.24 5.19 2.45
CA ARG A 57 12.70 5.12 2.42
C ARG A 57 13.27 6.40 1.82
N LEU A 58 12.95 6.75 0.58
CA LEU A 58 13.45 7.98 -0.07
C LEU A 58 13.18 9.26 0.73
N ARG A 59 12.05 9.37 1.43
CA ARG A 59 11.78 10.48 2.36
C ARG A 59 12.70 10.45 3.58
N ARG A 60 12.94 9.27 4.15
CA ARG A 60 13.95 9.08 5.21
C ARG A 60 15.35 9.42 4.71
N LEU A 61 15.77 8.97 3.51
CA LEU A 61 17.07 9.34 2.87
C LEU A 61 17.22 10.85 2.70
N LYS A 62 16.17 11.55 2.25
CA LYS A 62 16.20 12.99 2.01
C LYS A 62 16.09 13.83 3.29
N ALA A 63 15.43 13.32 4.33
CA ALA A 63 15.45 13.92 5.67
C ALA A 63 16.78 13.63 6.40
N ALA A 64 17.60 12.74 5.84
CA ALA A 64 18.77 12.14 6.45
C ALA A 64 20.11 12.53 5.80
N ASN A 65 20.58 13.76 6.04
CA ASN A 65 21.97 13.85 6.55
C ASN A 65 22.02 13.44 8.05
N LEU A 66 21.15 12.48 8.43
CA LEU A 66 20.88 11.96 9.75
C LEU A 66 20.22 10.57 9.60
N PRO A 67 20.89 9.47 9.97
CA PRO A 67 20.68 8.12 9.45
C PRO A 67 19.26 7.60 9.60
N TYR A 68 18.82 6.86 8.57
CA TYR A 68 17.58 6.08 8.50
C TYR A 68 17.23 5.37 9.80
N MET A 69 16.34 5.96 10.57
CA MET A 69 15.55 5.31 11.60
C MET A 69 14.07 5.50 11.24
N LYS A 70 13.16 4.63 11.58
CA LYS A 70 13.23 3.24 12.05
C LYS A 70 11.88 2.64 11.70
N THR A 71 11.89 1.32 11.72
CA THR A 71 10.81 0.37 11.91
C THR A 71 9.43 0.92 12.32
N LEU A 72 8.41 0.37 11.66
CA LEU A 72 7.00 0.37 12.05
C LEU A 72 6.79 -0.53 13.30
N GLU A 73 7.63 -0.35 14.33
CA GLU A 73 7.54 -1.09 15.61
C GLU A 73 6.86 -0.24 16.70
N ASP A 74 6.51 1.01 16.42
CA ASP A 74 5.89 1.94 17.37
C ASP A 74 4.41 2.21 17.04
N PHE A 75 3.72 1.24 16.43
CA PHE A 75 2.26 1.30 16.39
C PHE A 75 1.75 0.84 17.77
N ASP A 76 1.64 1.80 18.67
CA ASP A 76 1.04 1.64 19.99
C ASP A 76 -0.46 1.33 19.82
N PHE A 77 -0.82 0.05 19.90
CA PHE A 77 -2.21 -0.44 19.95
C PHE A 77 -2.85 -0.22 21.35
N GLY A 78 -2.36 0.75 22.13
CA GLY A 78 -2.79 1.06 23.49
C GLY A 78 -4.10 1.84 23.66
N PHE A 79 -4.97 1.93 22.65
CA PHE A 79 -6.30 2.56 22.82
C PHE A 79 -7.44 1.55 22.63
N GLN A 80 -7.56 0.64 23.59
CA GLN A 80 -8.76 -0.16 23.84
C GLN A 80 -9.44 0.36 25.12
N ASN A 81 -10.62 0.95 24.94
CA ASN A 81 -11.73 1.13 25.88
C ASN A 81 -11.41 1.29 27.39
N LYS A 82 -11.58 2.52 27.88
CA LYS A 82 -12.30 2.71 29.14
C LYS A 82 -13.41 3.74 28.93
N THR A 83 -14.60 3.19 28.84
CA THR A 83 -15.91 3.83 28.83
C THR A 83 -16.02 4.81 29.99
N ASP A 84 -16.59 5.98 29.71
CA ASP A 84 -17.07 6.96 30.68
C ASP A 84 -17.99 6.31 31.73
N GLU A 85 -17.60 6.41 33.00
CA GLU A 85 -18.54 6.33 34.12
C GLU A 85 -18.00 7.15 35.29
N THR A 86 -18.32 8.44 35.32
CA THR A 86 -18.28 9.24 36.54
C THR A 86 -19.68 9.80 36.77
N ALA A 87 -20.40 9.07 37.61
CA ALA A 87 -21.54 9.58 38.35
C ALA A 87 -21.11 10.76 39.21
N HIS A 88 -21.93 11.80 39.24
CA HIS A 88 -21.84 12.88 40.21
C HIS A 88 -23.21 13.13 40.83
#